data_AF-A0ABD5J5A8-F1
#
_entry.id   AF-A0ABD5J5A8-F1
#
_cell.length_a   1.000
_cell.length_b   1.000
_cell.length_c   1.000
_cell.angle_alpha   90.00
_cell.angle_beta   90.00
_cell.angle_gamma   90.00
#
_symmetry.space_group_name_H-M   'P 1'
#
loop_
_entity.id
_entity.type
_entity.pdbx_description
1 polymer ?
#
loop_
_entity_poly.entity_id
_entity_poly.type
_entity_poly.pdbx_seq_one_letter_code
_entity_poly.pdbx_strand_id
1 'polypeptide(L)'
;MTAPIPRFTGDAAPYGGGDPYADYRTADLPFTHLVDLADRRLGGSVIAANDEFFAERENLLRPEAPHFDPGAFGHKGKVMDGWETRRGRGGPAPPPPTAR
;
A
#
# COMPACT_ATOMS: atom_id res chain seq x y z
N MET A 1 -27.64 14.51 14.99
CA MET A 1 -26.72 15.61 14.59
C MET A 1 -25.41 14.95 14.20
N THR A 2 -25.22 14.68 12.91
CA THR A 2 -24.00 14.02 12.41
C THR A 2 -22.92 15.07 12.24
N ALA A 3 -21.82 14.93 12.98
CA ALA A 3 -20.66 15.82 12.84
C ALA A 3 -20.07 15.68 11.42
N PRO A 4 -19.64 16.77 10.76
CA PRO A 4 -19.04 16.70 9.44
C PRO A 4 -17.70 15.93 9.51
N ILE A 5 -17.52 14.99 8.58
CA ILE A 5 -16.29 14.22 8.43
C ILE A 5 -15.16 15.19 8.07
N PRO A 6 -14.02 15.18 8.78
CA PRO A 6 -12.93 16.10 8.51
C PRO A 6 -12.35 15.86 7.11
N ARG A 7 -12.28 16.94 6.32
CA ARG A 7 -11.61 16.97 5.02
C ARG A 7 -10.10 16.84 5.24
N PHE A 8 -9.57 15.63 5.09
CA PHE A 8 -8.17 15.34 5.32
C PHE A 8 -7.34 15.56 4.05
N THR A 9 -6.64 16.69 3.98
CA THR A 9 -5.58 16.97 2.97
C THR A 9 -4.27 17.41 3.64
N GLY A 10 -4.08 17.07 4.93
CA GLY A 10 -2.91 17.45 5.74
C GLY A 10 -2.00 16.28 6.10
N ASP A 11 -1.00 16.54 6.94
CA ASP A 11 -0.13 15.50 7.51
C ASP A 11 -0.94 14.52 8.37
N ALA A 12 -0.57 13.23 8.36
CA ALA A 12 -1.17 12.23 9.24
C ALA A 12 -1.11 12.72 10.70
N ALA A 13 -2.24 12.70 11.39
CA ALA A 13 -2.28 13.09 12.80
C ALA A 13 -1.34 12.16 13.60
N PRO A 14 -0.67 12.65 14.65
CA PRO A 14 0.09 11.80 15.54
C PRO A 14 -0.80 10.66 16.06
N TYR A 15 -0.32 9.42 15.94
CA TYR A 15 -1.09 8.23 16.29
C TYR A 15 -1.53 8.27 17.77
N GLY A 16 -2.82 8.57 17.99
CA GLY A 16 -3.42 8.73 19.32
C GLY A 16 -3.96 7.45 19.95
N GLY A 17 -3.68 6.28 19.35
CA GLY A 17 -4.23 5.00 19.80
C GLY A 17 -5.63 4.68 19.26
N GLY A 18 -5.87 4.95 17.97
CA GLY A 18 -7.04 4.51 17.19
C GLY A 18 -6.67 3.44 16.15
N ASP A 19 -7.54 3.14 15.19
CA ASP A 19 -7.15 2.30 14.03
C ASP A 19 -6.06 3.03 13.23
N PRO A 20 -4.83 2.47 13.13
CA PRO A 20 -3.71 3.10 12.42
C PRO A 20 -3.97 3.31 10.93
N TYR A 21 -5.03 2.69 10.39
CA TYR A 21 -5.40 2.77 8.99
C TYR A 21 -6.69 3.57 8.69
N ALA A 22 -7.28 4.22 9.69
CA ALA A 22 -8.58 4.89 9.53
C ALA A 22 -8.51 6.24 8.77
N ASP A 23 -7.38 6.95 8.84
CA ASP A 23 -7.31 8.36 8.43
C ASP A 23 -7.30 8.56 6.90
N TYR A 24 -6.78 7.60 6.13
CA TYR A 24 -6.71 7.71 4.66
C TYR A 24 -7.99 7.28 3.95
N ARG A 25 -8.86 6.51 4.61
CA ARG A 25 -10.11 6.00 4.00
C ARG A 25 -11.29 6.94 4.16
N THR A 26 -11.19 7.93 5.05
CA THR A 26 -12.28 8.89 5.33
C THR A 26 -12.13 10.21 4.56
N ALA A 27 -11.09 10.37 3.74
CA ALA A 27 -10.94 11.53 2.88
C ALA A 27 -12.04 11.54 1.80
N ASP A 28 -13.04 12.40 1.97
CA ASP A 28 -14.08 12.67 0.97
C ASP A 28 -13.52 13.53 -0.18
N LEU A 29 -12.69 12.91 -1.01
CA LEU A 29 -12.14 13.53 -2.21
C LEU A 29 -13.18 13.44 -3.33
N PRO A 30 -13.28 14.44 -4.23
CA PRO A 30 -14.32 14.47 -5.26
C PRO A 30 -14.25 13.28 -6.24
N PHE A 31 -13.22 12.45 -6.19
CA PHE A 31 -13.03 11.28 -7.04
C PHE A 31 -13.18 9.93 -6.31
N THR A 32 -13.45 9.90 -4.99
CA THR A 32 -13.61 8.63 -4.25
C THR A 32 -14.83 7.81 -4.66
N HIS A 33 -15.79 8.45 -5.35
CA HIS A 33 -16.96 7.79 -5.93
C HIS A 33 -16.66 7.13 -7.30
N LEU A 34 -15.50 7.42 -7.90
CA LEU A 34 -15.07 6.82 -9.15
C LEU A 34 -14.52 5.42 -8.89
N VAL A 35 -14.46 4.62 -9.94
CA VAL A 35 -13.93 3.27 -9.88
C VAL A 35 -12.41 3.28 -9.64
N ASP A 36 -11.94 2.39 -8.77
CA ASP A 36 -10.51 2.11 -8.64
C ASP A 36 -10.05 1.24 -9.81
N LEU A 37 -9.31 1.84 -10.75
CA LEU A 37 -8.80 1.15 -11.93
C LEU A 37 -7.71 0.12 -11.62
N ALA A 38 -7.09 0.20 -10.45
CA ALA A 38 -6.11 -0.78 -9.99
C ALA A 38 -6.78 -2.00 -9.31
N ASP A 39 -8.10 -1.98 -9.07
CA ASP A 39 -8.79 -3.04 -8.34
C ASP A 39 -8.62 -4.39 -9.05
N ARG A 40 -8.12 -5.38 -8.29
CA ARG A 40 -7.91 -6.74 -8.76
C ARG A 40 -9.21 -7.39 -9.25
N ARG A 41 -10.36 -7.01 -8.68
CA ARG A 41 -11.68 -7.51 -9.10
C ARG A 41 -12.06 -7.06 -10.52
N LEU A 42 -11.44 -5.98 -11.01
CA LEU A 42 -11.61 -5.46 -12.37
C LEU A 42 -10.50 -5.90 -13.32
N GLY A 43 -9.60 -6.79 -12.88
CA GLY A 43 -8.48 -7.28 -13.67
C GLY A 43 -7.18 -6.49 -13.50
N GLY A 44 -7.13 -5.56 -12.54
CA GLY A 44 -5.88 -4.90 -12.15
C GLY A 44 -4.81 -5.93 -11.75
N SER A 45 -3.61 -5.79 -12.29
CA SER A 45 -2.48 -6.69 -12.00
C SER A 45 -1.14 -5.97 -12.07
N VAL A 46 -0.15 -6.47 -11.32
CA VAL A 46 1.20 -5.92 -11.33
C VAL A 46 2.05 -6.67 -12.35
N ILE A 47 2.54 -5.94 -13.35
CA ILE A 47 3.30 -6.51 -14.47
C ILE A 47 4.74 -6.85 -14.06
N ALA A 48 5.37 -6.02 -13.22
CA ALA A 48 6.73 -6.22 -12.74
C ALA A 48 6.98 -5.49 -11.42
N ALA A 49 7.84 -6.07 -10.58
CA ALA A 49 8.52 -5.39 -9.48
C ALA A 49 10.00 -5.73 -9.50
N ASN A 50 10.81 -4.83 -8.95
CA ASN A 50 12.26 -5.00 -8.83
C ASN A 50 12.67 -5.93 -7.69
N ASP A 51 11.87 -5.99 -6.61
CA ASP A 51 12.12 -6.83 -5.44
C ASP A 51 10.79 -7.14 -4.73
N GLU A 52 10.65 -8.35 -4.19
CA GLU A 52 9.49 -8.89 -3.47
C GLU A 52 9.94 -9.86 -2.35
N PHE A 53 11.10 -9.57 -1.76
CA PHE A 53 11.73 -10.49 -0.84
C PHE A 53 10.96 -10.68 0.47
N PHE A 54 10.35 -9.62 1.03
CA PHE A 54 9.68 -9.72 2.32
C PHE A 54 8.16 -9.85 2.18
N ALA A 55 7.57 -9.16 1.21
CA ALA A 55 6.16 -9.32 0.88
C ALA A 55 5.90 -9.08 -0.61
N GLU A 56 4.86 -9.72 -1.15
CA GLU A 56 4.53 -9.72 -2.57
C GLU A 56 3.82 -8.42 -2.98
N ARG A 57 4.11 -7.91 -4.18
CA ARG A 57 3.54 -6.66 -4.71
C ARG A 57 2.04 -6.75 -4.95
N GLU A 58 1.51 -7.94 -5.23
CA GLU A 58 0.09 -8.17 -5.50
C GLU A 58 -0.78 -7.87 -4.27
N ASN A 59 -0.21 -7.88 -3.06
CA ASN A 59 -0.93 -7.49 -1.86
C ASN A 59 -1.40 -6.02 -1.91
N LEU A 60 -0.74 -5.16 -2.70
CA LEU A 60 -1.18 -3.76 -2.89
C LEU A 60 -2.51 -3.63 -3.64
N LEU A 61 -2.90 -4.65 -4.40
CA LEU A 61 -4.13 -4.65 -5.18
C LEU A 61 -5.30 -5.31 -4.43
N ARG A 62 -5.08 -5.72 -3.17
CA ARG A 62 -6.12 -6.33 -2.34
C ARG A 62 -7.12 -5.26 -1.88
N PRO A 63 -8.42 -5.41 -2.16
CA PRO A 63 -9.41 -4.44 -1.72
C PRO A 63 -9.69 -4.49 -0.21
N GLU A 64 -9.30 -5.58 0.45
CA GLU A 64 -9.52 -5.76 1.88
C GLU A 64 -8.74 -4.76 2.75
N ALA A 65 -9.14 -4.64 4.01
CA ALA A 65 -8.33 -3.92 4.98
C ALA A 65 -7.01 -4.67 5.24
N PRO A 66 -5.87 -3.96 5.34
CA PRO A 66 -4.60 -4.59 5.64
C PRO A 66 -4.69 -5.33 6.98
N HIS A 67 -4.30 -6.59 6.98
CA HIS A 67 -4.36 -7.44 8.17
C HIS A 67 -2.96 -7.79 8.68
N PHE A 68 -2.73 -7.55 9.98
CA PHE A 68 -1.52 -7.99 10.67
C PHE A 68 -1.84 -9.17 11.60
N ASP A 69 -1.30 -10.34 11.28
CA ASP A 69 -1.33 -11.52 12.15
C ASP A 69 0.03 -11.66 12.84
N PRO A 70 0.15 -11.49 14.17
CA PRO A 70 1.41 -11.66 14.92
C PRO A 70 1.99 -13.08 14.88
N GLY A 71 1.20 -14.11 14.62
CA GLY A 71 1.61 -15.52 14.56
C GLY A 71 1.99 -16.02 13.17
N ALA A 72 1.65 -15.29 12.10
CA ALA A 72 1.96 -15.71 10.73
C ALA A 72 3.45 -15.53 10.37
N PHE A 73 4.13 -16.64 10.09
CA PHE A 73 5.50 -16.67 9.58
C PHE A 73 5.60 -17.67 8.42
N GLY A 74 6.09 -17.20 7.29
CA GLY A 74 6.41 -18.02 6.12
C GLY A 74 7.90 -18.27 6.00
N HIS A 75 8.31 -18.90 4.90
CA HIS A 75 9.73 -19.20 4.63
C HIS A 75 10.62 -17.97 4.49
N LYS A 76 10.04 -16.80 4.17
CA LYS A 76 10.76 -15.51 4.03
C LYS A 76 10.71 -14.65 5.31
N GLY A 77 10.14 -15.17 6.40
CA GLY A 77 9.98 -14.44 7.66
C GLY A 77 8.53 -14.08 7.96
N LYS A 78 8.33 -12.92 8.60
CA LYS A 78 7.00 -12.42 8.96
C LYS A 78 6.14 -12.25 7.70
N VAL A 79 4.93 -12.79 7.70
CA VAL A 79 3.97 -12.52 6.60
C VAL A 79 3.39 -11.14 6.82
N MET A 80 3.47 -10.29 5.78
CA MET A 80 2.93 -8.94 5.77
C MET A 80 1.89 -8.78 4.66
N ASP A 81 0.80 -8.07 4.97
CA ASP A 81 -0.27 -7.76 4.02
C ASP A 81 0.01 -6.41 3.34
N GLY A 82 1.06 -6.42 2.53
CA GLY A 82 1.57 -5.27 1.78
C GLY A 82 2.72 -5.70 0.86
N TRP A 83 3.44 -4.74 0.29
CA TRP A 83 4.66 -4.98 -0.49
C TRP A 83 5.88 -4.51 0.29
N GLU A 84 6.88 -5.37 0.45
CA GLU A 84 8.10 -5.03 1.20
C GLU A 84 9.35 -5.60 0.51
N THR A 85 10.31 -4.71 0.29
CA THR A 85 11.57 -4.97 -0.41
C THR A 85 12.74 -5.00 0.57
N ARG A 86 13.89 -5.52 0.12
CA ARG A 86 15.11 -5.45 0.92
C ARG A 86 15.56 -4.01 1.08
N ARG A 87 16.20 -3.73 2.23
CA ARG A 87 16.88 -2.45 2.44
C ARG A 87 18.06 -2.34 1.46
N GLY A 88 17.93 -1.47 0.46
CA GLY A 88 19.03 -1.16 -0.45
C GLY A 88 20.20 -0.55 0.31
N ARG A 89 21.41 -1.09 0.12
CA ARG A 89 22.66 -0.50 0.59
C ARG A 89 23.62 -0.38 -0.60
N GLY A 90 23.57 0.77 -1.29
CA GLY A 90 24.63 1.19 -2.23
C GLY A 90 24.14 1.67 -3.61
N GLY A 91 24.44 2.94 -3.92
CA GLY A 91 24.62 3.54 -5.25
C GLY A 91 23.37 3.72 -6.15
N PRO A 92 23.26 4.81 -6.92
CA PRO A 92 22.17 4.95 -7.89
C PRO A 92 22.23 3.81 -8.92
N ALA A 93 21.06 3.33 -9.33
CA ALA A 93 20.94 2.32 -10.38
C ALA A 93 21.67 2.77 -11.66
N PRO A 94 22.31 1.86 -12.41
CA PRO A 94 22.93 2.22 -13.68
C PRO A 94 21.88 2.79 -14.65
N PRO A 95 22.25 3.79 -15.48
CA PRO A 95 21.31 4.41 -16.40
C PRO A 95 20.76 3.38 -17.40
N PRO A 96 19.51 3.55 -17.88
CA PRO A 96 18.91 2.63 -18.84
C PRO A 96 19.76 2.57 -20.13
N PRO A 97 19.82 1.41 -20.81
CA PRO A 97 20.55 1.29 -22.07
C PRO A 97 19.95 2.25 -23.09
N THR A 98 20.78 3.14 -23.64
CA THR A 98 20.39 3.99 -24.76
C THR A 98 20.17 3.11 -25.98
N ALA A 99 18.94 3.09 -26.51
CA ALA A 99 18.66 2.50 -27.82
C ALA A 99 19.58 3.16 -28.87
N ARG A 100 20.29 2.33 -29.64
CA ARG A 100 21.21 2.75 -30.70
C ARG A 100 20.53 2.59 -32.05
#